data_AF-A0A953L707-F1
#
_entry.id   AF-A0A953L707-F1
#
_cell.length_a   1.000
_cell.length_b   1.000
_cell.length_c   1.000
_cell.angle_alpha   90.00
_cell.angle_beta   90.00
_cell.angle_gamma   90.00
#
_symmetry.space_group_name_H-M   'P 1'
#
loop_
_entity.id
_entity.type
_entity.pdbx_description
1 polymer ?
#
loop_
_entity_poly.entity_id
_entity_poly.type
_entity_poly.pdbx_seq_one_letter_code
_entity_poly.pdbx_strand_id
1 'polypeptide(L)'
;MITATAHEEYTWYENQYYGIAYGYTYYADAAKTEVLGTAQDSCTASYDQMYAGHALHPYIPTPYYDEEVIYHCGGMGPVLLP
;
A
#
# COMPACT_ATOMS: atom_id res chain seq x y z
N MET A 1 8.31 -3.25 -20.68
CA MET A 1 8.24 -3.67 -19.26
C MET A 1 6.81 -3.42 -18.82
N ILE A 2 6.09 -4.46 -18.40
CA ILE A 2 4.74 -4.30 -17.82
C ILE A 2 4.98 -3.94 -16.36
N THR A 3 4.75 -2.68 -16.04
CA THR A 3 4.77 -2.18 -14.66
C THR A 3 3.41 -2.45 -14.06
N ALA A 4 3.36 -3.12 -12.91
CA ALA A 4 2.13 -3.16 -12.14
C ALA A 4 2.04 -1.91 -11.27
N THR A 5 0.89 -1.24 -11.32
CA THR A 5 0.53 -0.21 -10.34
C THR A 5 -0.19 -0.94 -9.21
N ALA A 6 0.25 -0.74 -7.97
CA ALA A 6 -0.51 -1.21 -6.82
C ALA A 6 -1.89 -0.52 -6.77
N HIS A 7 -2.90 -1.23 -6.29
CA HIS A 7 -4.26 -0.73 -6.17
C HIS A 7 -4.39 0.20 -4.95
N GLU A 8 -5.07 1.34 -5.11
CA GLU A 8 -5.39 2.22 -4.00
C GLU A 8 -6.63 1.72 -3.24
N GLU A 9 -6.46 1.36 -1.97
CA GLU A 9 -7.55 0.89 -1.12
C GLU A 9 -7.76 1.77 0.10
N TYR A 10 -9.01 1.83 0.56
CA TYR A 10 -9.42 2.64 1.71
C TYR A 10 -10.34 1.86 2.65
N THR A 11 -10.17 2.07 3.94
CA THR A 11 -11.11 1.62 4.97
C THR A 11 -11.89 2.81 5.52
N TRP A 12 -13.21 2.68 5.64
CA TRP A 12 -14.07 3.67 6.29
C TRP A 12 -14.15 3.40 7.79
N TYR A 13 -13.71 4.36 8.61
CA TYR A 13 -13.72 4.25 10.08
C TYR A 13 -13.93 5.64 10.70
N GLU A 14 -14.71 5.74 11.78
CA GLU A 14 -14.97 7.00 12.51
C GLU A 14 -15.30 8.23 11.62
N ASN A 15 -16.09 8.02 10.57
CA ASN A 15 -16.47 9.02 9.57
C ASN A 15 -15.34 9.56 8.68
N GLN A 16 -14.26 8.81 8.51
CA GLN A 16 -13.13 9.14 7.63
C GLN A 16 -12.68 7.92 6.81
N TYR A 17 -12.12 8.18 5.63
CA TYR A 17 -11.40 7.19 4.83
C TYR A 17 -9.93 7.17 5.23
N TYR A 18 -9.41 5.99 5.53
CA TYR A 18 -8.00 5.75 5.78
C TYR A 18 -7.43 4.90 4.65
N GLY A 19 -6.41 5.40 3.95
CA GLY A 19 -5.69 4.61 2.95
C GLY A 19 -5.06 3.37 3.58
N ILE A 20 -5.06 2.24 2.89
CA ILE A 20 -4.43 1.01 3.38
C ILE A 20 -3.02 0.93 2.80
N ALA A 21 -2.03 0.78 3.68
CA ALA A 21 -0.63 0.64 3.30
C ALA A 21 -0.19 -0.82 3.33
N TYR A 22 0.47 -1.24 2.27
CA TYR A 22 0.90 -2.60 2.02
C TYR A 22 2.43 -2.76 2.06
N GLY A 23 2.85 -3.99 2.36
CA GLY A 23 4.19 -4.50 2.13
C GLY A 23 4.17 -5.43 0.92
N TYR A 24 5.20 -5.32 0.09
CA TYR A 24 5.30 -6.10 -1.13
C TYR A 24 6.53 -6.98 -1.11
N THR A 25 6.36 -8.24 -1.50
CA THR A 25 7.46 -9.12 -1.89
C THR A 25 7.29 -9.44 -3.37
N TYR A 26 8.30 -9.16 -4.20
CA TYR A 26 8.17 -9.27 -5.65
C TYR A 26 9.20 -10.23 -6.26
N TYR A 27 8.78 -10.90 -7.34
CA TYR A 27 9.41 -12.12 -7.85
C TYR A 27 9.76 -12.02 -9.35
N ALA A 28 10.68 -12.89 -9.78
CA ALA A 28 11.13 -12.96 -11.17
C ALA A 28 10.05 -13.46 -12.14
N ASP A 29 9.17 -14.35 -11.68
CA ASP A 29 8.13 -14.98 -12.49
C ASP A 29 6.86 -15.29 -11.68
N ALA A 30 5.80 -15.69 -12.39
CA ALA A 30 4.51 -16.06 -11.80
C ALA A 30 4.56 -17.33 -10.93
N ALA A 31 5.57 -18.20 -11.13
CA ALA A 31 5.80 -19.38 -10.31
C ALA A 31 6.57 -19.05 -9.02
N LYS A 32 6.96 -17.77 -8.82
CA LYS A 32 7.67 -17.24 -7.66
C LYS A 32 8.98 -17.98 -7.38
N THR A 33 9.70 -18.34 -8.44
CA THR A 33 10.93 -19.16 -8.32
C THR A 33 12.07 -18.41 -7.63
N GLU A 34 12.12 -17.09 -7.76
CA GLU A 34 13.14 -16.20 -7.19
C GLU A 34 12.51 -14.91 -6.64
N VAL A 35 12.89 -14.54 -5.41
CA VAL A 35 12.56 -13.24 -4.81
C VAL A 35 13.56 -12.21 -5.31
N LEU A 36 13.05 -11.16 -5.95
CA LEU A 36 13.87 -10.05 -6.43
C LEU A 36 14.04 -8.95 -5.37
N GLY A 37 13.11 -8.83 -4.42
CA GLY A 37 13.21 -7.90 -3.31
C GLY A 37 11.88 -7.63 -2.62
N THR A 38 11.89 -6.59 -1.78
CA THR A 38 10.73 -6.12 -1.01
C THR A 38 10.57 -4.61 -1.13
N ALA A 39 9.33 -4.13 -1.07
CA ALA A 39 9.00 -2.71 -1.04
C ALA A 39 7.87 -2.46 -0.04
N GLN A 40 7.66 -1.20 0.33
CA GLN A 40 6.60 -0.82 1.27
C GLN A 40 5.96 0.49 0.84
N ASP A 41 4.66 0.58 1.07
CA ASP A 41 3.93 1.83 1.02
C ASP A 41 4.40 2.80 2.10
N SER A 42 4.11 4.08 1.87
CA SER A 42 4.30 5.14 2.85
C SER A 42 3.01 5.93 3.04
N CYS A 43 2.77 6.44 4.25
CA CYS A 43 1.63 7.33 4.46
C CYS A 43 1.95 8.77 4.08
N THR A 44 0.98 9.41 3.43
CA THR A 44 0.97 10.84 3.18
C THR A 44 -0.24 11.48 3.85
N ALA A 45 -0.07 12.70 4.34
CA ALA A 45 -1.16 13.46 4.92
C ALA A 45 -2.18 13.84 3.84
N SER A 46 -3.47 13.73 4.16
CA SER A 46 -4.53 14.29 3.33
C SER A 46 -5.02 15.61 3.94
N TYR A 47 -5.36 16.57 3.08
CA TYR A 47 -6.02 17.82 3.47
C TYR A 47 -7.52 17.80 3.17
N ASP A 48 -8.04 16.66 2.67
CA ASP A 48 -9.45 16.46 2.42
C ASP A 48 -10.18 16.12 3.73
N GLN A 49 -11.32 16.75 4.00
CA GLN A 49 -12.07 16.52 5.24
C GLN A 49 -12.63 15.09 5.37
N MET A 50 -12.79 14.37 4.25
CA MET A 50 -13.26 12.99 4.21
C MET A 50 -12.13 11.96 4.30
N TYR A 51 -10.87 12.33 4.02
CA TYR A 51 -9.73 11.42 4.05
C TYR A 51 -8.77 11.78 5.18
N ALA A 52 -8.41 10.80 6.01
CA ALA A 52 -7.41 11.00 7.03
C ALA A 52 -6.00 11.02 6.41
N GLY A 53 -5.66 10.03 5.58
CA GLY A 53 -4.36 9.93 4.89
C GLY A 53 -4.41 8.96 3.71
N HIS A 54 -3.42 9.05 2.82
CA HIS A 54 -3.30 8.21 1.63
C HIS A 54 -2.02 7.35 1.70
N ALA A 55 -2.12 6.11 1.23
CA ALA A 55 -0.96 5.27 0.97
C ALA A 55 -0.33 5.69 -0.37
N LEU A 56 0.98 5.93 -0.37
CA LEU A 56 1.76 6.19 -1.56
C LEU A 56 2.53 4.92 -1.92
N HIS A 57 2.25 4.42 -3.12
CA HIS A 57 2.78 3.16 -3.58
C HIS A 57 4.18 3.27 -4.21
N PRO A 58 5.09 2.34 -3.89
CA PRO A 58 6.40 2.28 -4.51
C PRO A 58 6.31 1.74 -5.94
N TYR A 59 7.38 1.95 -6.70
CA TYR A 59 7.55 1.29 -7.99
C TYR A 59 7.91 -0.19 -7.80
N ILE A 60 7.14 -1.09 -8.39
CA ILE A 60 7.45 -2.53 -8.44
C ILE A 60 7.84 -2.91 -9.88
N PRO A 61 9.04 -3.48 -10.10
CA PRO A 61 9.58 -3.71 -11.45
C PRO A 61 8.95 -4.89 -12.20
N THR A 62 8.00 -5.58 -11.57
CA THR A 62 7.41 -6.84 -12.03
C THR A 62 5.94 -6.90 -11.63
N PRO A 63 5.07 -7.54 -12.42
CA PRO A 63 3.68 -7.78 -12.04
C PRO A 63 3.52 -8.97 -11.07
N TYR A 64 4.59 -9.70 -10.76
CA TYR A 64 4.54 -10.86 -9.86
C TYR A 64 4.95 -10.42 -8.46
N TYR A 65 3.98 -10.14 -7.61
CA TYR A 65 4.20 -9.78 -6.22
C TYR A 65 3.09 -10.28 -5.33
N ASP A 66 3.41 -10.45 -4.06
CA ASP A 66 2.45 -10.60 -2.98
C ASP A 66 2.34 -9.28 -2.23
N GLU A 67 1.14 -8.95 -1.79
CA GLU A 67 0.84 -7.78 -0.96
C GLU A 67 0.30 -8.24 0.40
N GLU A 68 0.77 -7.60 1.46
CA GLU A 68 0.33 -7.82 2.83
C GLU A 68 0.00 -6.49 3.48
N VAL A 69 -1.17 -6.37 4.10
CA VAL A 69 -1.58 -5.15 4.83
C VAL A 69 -0.64 -4.94 6.01
N ILE A 70 -0.07 -3.75 6.14
CA ILE A 70 0.77 -3.38 7.29
C ILE A 70 0.03 -2.46 8.25
N TYR A 71 -0.56 -1.37 7.75
CA TYR A 71 -1.23 -0.34 8.57
C TYR A 71 -2.21 0.50 7.75
N HIS A 72 -3.02 1.31 8.43
CA HIS A 72 -3.86 2.33 7.83
C HIS A 72 -3.20 3.71 7.91
N CYS A 73 -3.40 4.55 6.90
CA CYS A 73 -2.86 5.90 6.83
C CYS A 73 -3.85 6.91 7.40
N GLY A 74 -3.53 7.41 8.60
CA GLY A 74 -4.21 8.53 9.22
C GLY A 74 -3.53 9.86 8.93
N GLY A 75 -4.21 10.97 9.27
CA GLY A 75 -3.71 12.33 9.02
C GLY A 75 -2.52 12.75 9.85
N MET A 76 -2.16 11.95 10.86
CA MET A 76 -0.97 12.17 11.71
C MET A 76 0.04 11.02 11.62
N GLY A 77 -0.09 10.12 10.64
CA GLY A 77 0.81 8.98 10.44
C GLY A 77 0.09 7.63 10.43
N PRO A 78 0.84 6.52 10.55
CA PRO A 78 0.29 5.17 10.60
C PRO A 78 -0.64 4.99 11.80
N VAL A 79 -1.80 4.37 11.56
CA VAL A 79 -2.78 4.02 12.58
C VAL A 79 -3.10 2.53 12.46
N LEU A 80 -3.20 1.86 13.59
CA LEU A 80 -3.74 0.50 13.65
C LEU A 80 -5.23 0.61 13.95
N LEU A 81 -6.07 0.22 12.99
CA LEU A 81 -7.51 0.10 13.19
C LEU A 81 -7.83 -1.24 13.89
N PRO A 82 -8.93 -1.32 14.67
CA PRO A 82 -9.37 -2.54 15.34
C PRO A 82 -9.86 -3.65 14.39
#